data_AF-A0A2R6XZ80-F1
#
_entry.id   AF-A0A2R6XZ80-F1
#
_cell.length_a   1.000
_cell.length_b   1.000
_cell.length_c   1.000
_cell.angle_alpha   90.00
_cell.angle_beta   90.00
_cell.angle_gamma   90.00
#
_symmetry.space_group_name_H-M   'P 1'
#
loop_
_entity.id
_entity.type
_entity.pdbx_description
1 polymer ?
#
loop_
_entity_poly.entity_id
_entity_poly.type
_entity_poly.pdbx_seq_one_letter_code
_entity_poly.pdbx_strand_id
1 'polypeptide(L)'
;MTAPHGTAGNFKSWLREEIDKRNRLSETLFSEYAWRLSELCREMAERFQDGGKLLAFGRGAYATDAEHVSVEFVHPVIVGKKALPALDISFYGDHAVKVLGKPQDMLMTFASNQGDPVAQTLINDAKEKGLLTFSLQGKGADLSLTLPDVDPFIAQEMIEMMYHTLWETVHVFFEHHPIKSHEAIGAGAASFLYSFLGSEEDHAMRESAGPDEIPVKKSDRKMHDTLLEVAASIRMKAQDDAELRVKVAETMADEIAAAISLLQEARAQSGRALIFGNGGSATDANDFAYDLVHPLTSLQPYPAISLSREGAVLSALANDIGPDVLFMRQIIAQATSQDVAIGISTSGGSKNVLMAFEEARKRGMRTIALLGYDGGEVVRRRLADIAIVVPSDYIPRIQEVQATIYHIIRQGVG
;
A
#
# COMPACT_ATOMS: atom_id res chain seq x y z
N MET A 1 18.19 -15.54 -3.93
CA MET A 1 18.57 -16.42 -5.07
C MET A 1 18.09 -15.74 -6.34
N THR A 2 18.93 -15.56 -7.35
CA THR A 2 18.52 -14.95 -8.64
C THR A 2 17.56 -15.88 -9.38
N ALA A 3 16.62 -15.34 -10.17
CA ALA A 3 15.72 -16.17 -10.98
C ALA A 3 16.55 -17.11 -11.90
N PRO A 4 16.13 -18.37 -12.06
CA PRO A 4 16.89 -19.32 -12.87
C PRO A 4 16.89 -18.94 -14.36
N HIS A 5 18.06 -18.86 -14.97
CA HIS A 5 18.20 -18.82 -16.43
C HIS A 5 17.96 -20.23 -16.99
N GLY A 6 16.73 -20.54 -17.42
CA GLY A 6 16.38 -21.85 -17.97
C GLY A 6 14.89 -22.05 -18.25
N THR A 7 14.58 -23.11 -18.99
CA THR A 7 13.25 -23.51 -19.51
C THR A 7 12.04 -23.15 -18.64
N ALA A 8 10.88 -22.83 -19.24
CA ALA A 8 9.64 -22.40 -18.56
C ALA A 8 9.25 -23.23 -17.31
N GLY A 9 9.54 -24.54 -17.27
CA GLY A 9 9.31 -25.38 -16.09
C GLY A 9 10.13 -24.97 -14.84
N ASN A 10 11.34 -24.45 -15.03
CA ASN A 10 12.20 -24.00 -13.92
C ASN A 10 11.71 -22.68 -13.33
N PHE A 11 11.21 -21.76 -14.17
CA PHE A 11 10.66 -20.49 -13.70
C PHE A 11 9.39 -20.70 -12.85
N LYS A 12 8.45 -21.54 -13.32
CA LYS A 12 7.21 -21.82 -12.57
C LYS A 12 7.49 -22.47 -11.21
N SER A 13 8.49 -23.35 -11.12
CA SER A 13 8.93 -23.93 -9.85
C SER A 13 9.51 -22.86 -8.92
N TRP A 14 10.42 -22.03 -9.42
CA TRP A 14 11.01 -20.94 -8.64
C TRP A 14 9.95 -19.94 -8.16
N LEU A 15 9.02 -19.55 -9.03
CA LEU A 15 7.92 -18.65 -8.68
C LEU A 15 7.06 -19.22 -7.55
N ARG A 16 6.70 -20.51 -7.63
CA ARG A 16 5.95 -21.18 -6.57
C ARG A 16 6.72 -21.18 -5.24
N GLU A 17 8.02 -21.46 -5.26
CA GLU A 17 8.86 -21.39 -4.05
C GLU A 17 8.91 -19.97 -3.45
N GLU A 18 8.99 -18.94 -4.29
CA GLU A 18 8.96 -17.54 -3.85
C GLU A 18 7.60 -17.14 -3.24
N ILE A 19 6.49 -17.62 -3.79
CA ILE A 19 5.15 -17.44 -3.21
C ILE A 19 5.01 -18.21 -1.88
N ASP A 20 5.48 -19.45 -1.82
CA ASP A 20 5.37 -20.26 -0.60
C ASP A 20 6.13 -19.63 0.58
N LYS A 21 7.25 -18.95 0.34
CA LYS A 21 8.00 -18.21 1.38
C LYS A 21 7.16 -17.07 1.96
N ARG A 22 6.52 -16.28 1.08
CA ARG A 22 5.66 -15.16 1.45
C ARG A 22 4.45 -15.63 2.24
N ASN A 23 3.78 -16.67 1.75
CA ASN A 23 2.57 -17.21 2.37
C ASN A 23 2.85 -17.82 3.76
N ARG A 24 3.94 -18.59 3.90
CA ARG A 24 4.35 -19.14 5.21
C ARG A 24 4.67 -18.04 6.23
N LEU A 25 5.37 -16.99 5.81
CA LEU A 25 5.68 -15.87 6.69
C LEU A 25 4.40 -15.12 7.07
N SER A 26 3.55 -14.81 6.10
CA SER A 26 2.26 -14.13 6.32
C SER A 26 1.39 -14.90 7.32
N GLU A 27 1.20 -16.21 7.12
CA GLU A 27 0.42 -17.06 8.03
C GLU A 27 0.96 -17.00 9.47
N THR A 28 2.28 -17.09 9.63
CA THR A 28 2.94 -17.04 10.94
C THR A 28 2.72 -15.67 11.61
N LEU A 29 2.98 -14.59 10.87
CA LEU A 29 2.89 -13.22 11.40
C LEU A 29 1.47 -12.83 11.75
N PHE A 30 0.50 -13.06 10.87
CA PHE A 30 -0.89 -12.66 11.14
C PHE A 30 -1.55 -13.57 12.18
N SER A 31 -1.09 -14.81 12.35
CA SER A 31 -1.49 -15.63 13.51
C SER A 31 -1.03 -15.00 14.83
N GLU A 32 0.21 -14.51 14.88
CA GLU A 32 0.84 -13.89 16.06
C GLU A 32 0.30 -12.48 16.36
N TYR A 33 0.24 -11.61 15.35
CA TYR A 33 0.02 -10.17 15.53
C TYR A 33 -1.43 -9.73 15.37
N ALA A 34 -2.35 -10.54 14.82
CA ALA A 34 -3.72 -10.08 14.54
C ALA A 34 -4.46 -9.52 15.76
N TRP A 35 -4.25 -10.09 16.95
CA TRP A 35 -4.83 -9.54 18.20
C TRP A 35 -4.25 -8.16 18.54
N ARG A 36 -2.93 -8.02 18.50
CA ARG A 36 -2.26 -6.74 18.78
C ARG A 36 -2.61 -5.67 17.75
N LEU A 37 -2.78 -6.08 16.48
CA LEU A 37 -3.24 -5.19 15.42
C LEU A 37 -4.68 -4.73 15.67
N SER A 38 -5.58 -5.60 16.17
CA SER A 38 -6.94 -5.18 16.52
C SER A 38 -6.97 -4.23 17.72
N GLU A 39 -6.12 -4.45 18.73
CA GLU A 39 -5.93 -3.51 19.84
C GLU A 39 -5.42 -2.15 19.36
N LEU A 40 -4.41 -2.16 18.47
CA LEU A 40 -3.87 -0.93 17.89
C LEU A 40 -4.92 -0.20 17.05
N CYS A 41 -5.72 -0.89 16.25
CA CYS A 41 -6.80 -0.29 15.47
C CYS A 41 -7.81 0.44 16.35
N ARG A 42 -8.18 -0.14 17.49
CA ARG A 42 -9.05 0.50 18.47
C ARG A 42 -8.41 1.78 19.00
N GLU A 43 -7.13 1.73 19.40
CA GLU A 43 -6.43 2.91 19.90
C GLU A 43 -6.27 3.98 18.83
N MET A 44 -5.97 3.61 17.59
CA MET A 44 -5.92 4.53 16.46
C MET A 44 -7.26 5.22 16.26
N ALA A 45 -8.37 4.47 16.30
CA ALA A 45 -9.70 5.04 16.18
C ALA A 45 -10.00 6.05 17.30
N GLU A 46 -9.60 5.76 18.54
CA GLU A 46 -9.71 6.69 19.68
C GLU A 46 -8.88 7.95 19.45
N ARG A 47 -7.62 7.83 19.02
CA ARG A 47 -6.76 8.98 18.70
C ARG A 47 -7.33 9.86 17.59
N PHE A 48 -7.87 9.26 16.53
CA PHE A 48 -8.55 10.01 15.47
C PHE A 48 -9.83 10.70 15.97
N GLN A 49 -10.61 10.08 16.86
CA GLN A 49 -11.78 10.71 17.50
C GLN A 49 -11.39 11.94 18.31
N ASP A 50 -10.23 11.90 18.96
CA ASP A 50 -9.67 13.01 19.74
C ASP A 50 -8.98 14.07 18.86
N GLY A 51 -9.14 14.01 17.53
CA GLY A 51 -8.59 14.95 16.57
C GLY A 51 -7.09 14.77 16.32
N GLY A 52 -6.53 13.62 16.68
CA GLY A 52 -5.16 13.22 16.39
C GLY A 52 -4.94 12.91 14.92
N LYS A 53 -3.67 12.99 14.51
CA LYS A 53 -3.21 12.70 13.15
C LYS A 53 -2.26 11.52 13.16
N LEU A 54 -2.21 10.80 12.05
CA LEU A 54 -1.16 9.82 11.79
C LEU A 54 0.05 10.50 11.13
N LEU A 55 1.20 10.45 11.78
CA LEU A 55 2.48 10.86 11.24
C LEU A 55 3.22 9.59 10.79
N ALA A 56 3.48 9.47 9.49
CA ALA A 56 4.15 8.33 8.88
C ALA A 56 5.60 8.70 8.52
N PHE A 57 6.55 7.83 8.86
CA PHE A 57 7.97 8.08 8.60
C PHE A 57 8.69 6.83 8.11
N GLY A 58 9.43 6.98 7.01
CA GLY A 58 10.40 6.00 6.55
C GLY A 58 11.58 6.65 5.82
N ARG A 59 12.64 5.88 5.59
CA ARG A 59 13.79 6.33 4.80
C ARG A 59 14.20 5.26 3.79
N GLY A 60 14.76 5.71 2.67
CA GLY A 60 15.12 4.83 1.58
C GLY A 60 13.87 4.19 0.96
N ALA A 61 13.86 2.87 0.79
CA ALA A 61 12.71 2.13 0.28
C ALA A 61 11.46 2.44 1.11
N TYR A 62 11.58 2.39 2.44
CA TYR A 62 10.48 2.62 3.37
C TYR A 62 9.86 4.04 3.35
N ALA A 63 10.44 5.00 2.62
CA ALA A 63 9.78 6.28 2.42
C ALA A 63 8.51 6.12 1.55
N THR A 64 8.47 5.13 0.66
CA THR A 64 7.29 4.82 -0.17
C THR A 64 6.16 4.24 0.67
N ASP A 65 6.46 3.45 1.71
CA ASP A 65 5.47 2.98 2.69
C ASP A 65 4.83 4.15 3.47
N ALA A 66 5.65 5.15 3.84
CA ALA A 66 5.14 6.35 4.50
C ALA A 66 4.21 7.17 3.59
N GLU A 67 4.57 7.28 2.31
CA GLU A 67 3.69 7.87 1.29
C GLU A 67 2.40 7.07 1.12
N HIS A 68 2.50 5.74 1.05
CA HIS A 68 1.38 4.83 0.81
C HIS A 68 0.34 4.96 1.93
N VAL A 69 0.79 4.82 3.17
CA VAL A 69 -0.07 5.00 4.35
C VAL A 69 -0.69 6.40 4.38
N SER A 70 0.06 7.45 4.04
CA SER A 70 -0.50 8.79 3.99
C SER A 70 -1.64 8.91 2.96
N VAL A 71 -1.50 8.29 1.79
CA VAL A 71 -2.51 8.32 0.73
C VAL A 71 -3.75 7.53 1.13
N GLU A 72 -3.60 6.30 1.64
CA GLU A 72 -4.73 5.42 1.96
C GLU A 72 -5.60 5.97 3.09
N PHE A 73 -5.01 6.59 4.12
CA PHE A 73 -5.80 7.22 5.18
C PHE A 73 -6.51 8.50 4.71
N VAL A 74 -5.86 9.34 3.89
CA VAL A 74 -6.45 10.61 3.41
C VAL A 74 -7.49 10.39 2.31
N HIS A 75 -7.29 9.37 1.48
CA HIS A 75 -8.17 9.00 0.39
C HIS A 75 -8.45 7.49 0.44
N PRO A 76 -9.29 7.02 1.38
CA PRO A 76 -9.57 5.61 1.51
C PRO A 76 -10.25 5.10 0.24
N VAL A 77 -9.63 4.10 -0.38
CA VAL A 77 -10.13 3.48 -1.61
C VAL A 77 -11.38 2.63 -1.36
N ILE A 78 -11.78 2.45 -0.09
CA ILE A 78 -13.06 1.84 0.29
C ILE A 78 -14.19 2.88 0.19
N VAL A 79 -15.14 2.59 -0.70
CA VAL A 79 -16.33 3.43 -0.93
C VAL A 79 -17.06 3.76 0.37
N GLY A 80 -17.32 5.05 0.60
CA GLY A 80 -18.09 5.54 1.74
C GLY A 80 -17.29 5.71 3.04
N LYS A 81 -16.02 5.32 3.09
CA LYS A 81 -15.17 5.56 4.27
C LYS A 81 -14.69 7.01 4.33
N LYS A 82 -14.53 7.51 5.56
CA LYS A 82 -14.13 8.90 5.82
C LYS A 82 -12.62 9.06 5.64
N ALA A 83 -12.21 10.17 5.04
CA ALA A 83 -10.81 10.60 5.09
C ALA A 83 -10.35 10.79 6.54
N LEU A 84 -9.19 10.22 6.86
CA LEU A 84 -8.52 10.34 8.16
C LEU A 84 -7.23 11.15 7.97
N PRO A 85 -6.89 12.05 8.92
CA PRO A 85 -5.73 12.90 8.78
C PRO A 85 -4.43 12.09 8.93
N ALA A 86 -3.73 11.89 7.81
CA ALA A 86 -2.41 11.28 7.77
C ALA A 86 -1.42 12.14 7.00
N LEU A 87 -0.15 12.11 7.39
CA LEU A 87 0.93 12.88 6.80
C LEU A 87 2.20 12.03 6.72
N ASP A 88 2.77 11.91 5.52
CA ASP A 88 4.18 11.55 5.36
C ASP A 88 5.06 12.71 5.86
N ILE A 89 5.88 12.42 6.88
CA ILE A 89 6.83 13.37 7.47
C ILE A 89 8.29 13.06 7.11
N SER A 90 8.53 12.08 6.22
CA SER A 90 9.87 11.59 5.87
C SER A 90 10.80 12.69 5.35
N PHE A 91 10.25 13.68 4.63
CA PHE A 91 11.00 14.84 4.14
C PHE A 91 11.62 15.70 5.25
N TYR A 92 10.98 15.78 6.42
CA TYR A 92 11.39 16.68 7.51
C TYR A 92 12.47 16.08 8.42
N GLY A 93 12.70 14.77 8.38
CA GLY A 93 13.74 14.09 9.14
C GLY A 93 13.48 14.02 10.66
N ASP A 94 14.56 14.02 11.43
CA ASP A 94 14.61 13.68 12.87
C ASP A 94 13.95 14.69 13.81
N HIS A 95 13.67 15.92 13.37
CA HIS A 95 13.04 16.95 14.19
C HIS A 95 11.53 17.07 13.98
N ALA A 96 10.97 16.32 13.03
CA ALA A 96 9.58 16.46 12.59
C ALA A 96 8.59 16.31 13.75
N VAL A 97 8.68 15.24 14.54
CA VAL A 97 7.78 14.97 15.66
C VAL A 97 7.95 16.00 16.78
N LYS A 98 9.19 16.40 17.07
CA LYS A 98 9.49 17.43 18.07
C LYS A 98 8.84 18.78 17.77
N VAL A 99 8.70 19.12 16.49
CA VAL A 99 8.07 20.39 16.07
C VAL A 99 6.57 20.23 15.84
N LEU A 100 6.15 19.19 15.11
CA LEU A 100 4.79 19.05 14.59
C LEU A 100 3.86 18.24 15.50
N GLY A 101 4.41 17.26 16.24
CA GLY A 101 3.62 16.28 16.98
C GLY A 101 2.89 16.88 18.19
N LYS A 102 1.66 16.41 18.39
CA LYS A 102 0.81 16.72 19.55
C LYS A 102 0.48 15.45 20.33
N PRO A 103 0.11 15.54 21.63
CA PRO A 103 -0.13 14.36 22.46
C PRO A 103 -1.18 13.39 21.92
N GLN A 104 -2.19 13.86 21.19
CA GLN A 104 -3.20 13.01 20.56
C GLN A 104 -2.76 12.34 19.26
N ASP A 105 -1.64 12.75 18.66
CA ASP A 105 -1.18 12.22 17.39
C ASP A 105 -0.60 10.80 17.55
N MET A 106 -0.37 10.16 16.41
CA MET A 106 0.20 8.84 16.26
C MET A 106 1.47 8.94 15.42
N LEU A 107 2.48 8.14 15.73
CA LEU A 107 3.67 7.96 14.92
C LEU A 107 3.75 6.51 14.45
N MET A 108 3.72 6.32 13.13
CA MET A 108 4.03 5.05 12.47
C MET A 108 5.39 5.17 11.79
N THR A 109 6.34 4.34 12.19
CA THR A 109 7.68 4.30 11.56
C THR A 109 7.90 3.00 10.80
N PHE A 110 8.56 3.09 9.66
CA PHE A 110 8.99 1.96 8.83
C PHE A 110 10.52 1.93 8.75
N ALA A 111 11.12 0.76 8.98
CA ALA A 111 12.56 0.60 8.93
C ALA A 111 12.96 -0.84 8.58
N SER A 112 14.25 -1.05 8.27
CA SER A 112 14.80 -2.39 8.13
C SER A 112 14.95 -3.10 9.48
N ASN A 113 15.23 -4.40 9.46
CA ASN A 113 15.55 -5.18 10.67
C ASN A 113 16.77 -4.65 11.45
N GLN A 114 17.64 -3.87 10.83
CA GLN A 114 18.78 -3.19 11.48
C GLN A 114 18.34 -1.94 12.26
N GLY A 115 17.09 -1.52 12.10
CA GLY A 115 16.54 -0.27 12.62
C GLY A 115 16.97 0.94 11.80
N ASP A 116 16.43 2.10 12.17
CA ASP A 116 16.82 3.40 11.62
C ASP A 116 17.03 4.40 12.77
N PRO A 117 18.21 5.03 12.90
CA PRO A 117 18.48 5.97 14.00
C PRO A 117 17.55 7.19 14.02
N VAL A 118 17.10 7.65 12.85
CA VAL A 118 16.15 8.75 12.75
C VAL A 118 14.77 8.29 13.23
N ALA A 119 14.30 7.13 12.78
CA ALA A 119 13.05 6.54 13.28
C ALA A 119 13.08 6.37 14.80
N GLN A 120 14.19 5.89 15.36
CA GLN A 120 14.35 5.75 16.81
C GLN A 120 14.29 7.10 17.55
N THR A 121 14.88 8.15 16.97
CA THR A 121 14.83 9.51 17.52
C THR A 121 13.39 10.03 17.53
N LEU A 122 12.66 9.85 16.43
CA LEU A 122 11.25 10.23 16.32
C LEU A 122 10.36 9.46 17.30
N ILE A 123 10.60 8.16 17.51
CA ILE A 123 9.90 7.36 18.52
C ILE A 123 10.14 7.92 19.92
N ASN A 124 11.37 8.31 20.26
CA ASN A 124 11.67 8.90 21.56
C ASN A 124 10.96 10.24 21.74
N ASP A 125 11.05 11.14 20.75
CA ASP A 125 10.37 12.44 20.77
C ASP A 125 8.83 12.28 20.85
N ALA A 126 8.28 11.28 20.17
CA ALA A 126 6.85 10.96 20.19
C ALA A 126 6.40 10.54 21.59
N LYS A 127 7.17 9.66 22.24
CA LYS A 127 6.91 9.20 23.61
C LYS A 127 7.00 10.33 24.63
N GLU A 128 8.00 11.19 24.53
CA GLU A 128 8.11 12.37 25.39
C GLU A 128 6.90 13.30 25.27
N LYS A 129 6.28 13.36 24.09
CA LYS A 129 5.08 14.15 23.81
C LYS A 129 3.75 13.43 24.06
N GLY A 130 3.76 12.13 24.35
CA GLY A 130 2.56 11.33 24.61
C GLY A 130 1.83 10.81 23.36
N LEU A 131 2.45 10.89 22.18
CA LEU A 131 1.93 10.28 20.96
C LEU A 131 1.86 8.76 21.13
N LEU A 132 0.88 8.13 20.50
CA LEU A 132 0.87 6.67 20.32
C LEU A 132 1.92 6.30 19.29
N THR A 133 2.82 5.38 19.61
CA THR A 133 3.93 4.98 18.73
C THR A 133 3.79 3.54 18.30
N PHE A 134 4.00 3.28 17.01
CA PHE A 134 4.13 1.92 16.52
C PHE A 134 5.13 1.81 15.38
N SER A 135 5.95 0.78 15.45
CA SER A 135 7.10 0.57 14.57
C SER A 135 6.91 -0.74 13.80
N LEU A 136 6.72 -0.62 12.49
CA LEU A 136 6.62 -1.74 11.57
C LEU A 136 8.03 -2.08 11.10
N GLN A 137 8.60 -3.13 11.71
CA GLN A 137 10.00 -3.53 11.63
C GLN A 137 10.95 -2.57 12.37
N GLY A 138 10.87 -2.58 13.70
CA GLY A 138 11.72 -1.78 14.59
C GLY A 138 11.50 -2.09 16.07
N LYS A 139 12.01 -1.23 16.96
CA LYS A 139 11.94 -1.44 18.43
C LYS A 139 11.60 -0.16 19.16
N GLY A 140 11.17 -0.30 20.41
CA GLY A 140 11.02 0.81 21.33
C GLY A 140 9.75 1.64 21.15
N ALA A 141 8.83 1.25 20.26
CA ALA A 141 7.49 1.80 20.14
C ALA A 141 6.48 1.03 21.03
N ASP A 142 5.26 1.55 21.22
CA ASP A 142 4.20 0.91 22.03
C ASP A 142 3.77 -0.43 21.41
N LEU A 143 3.61 -0.45 20.08
CA LEU A 143 3.62 -1.69 19.30
C LEU A 143 4.88 -1.74 18.43
N SER A 144 5.72 -2.76 18.63
CA SER A 144 6.88 -3.00 17.77
C SER A 144 6.73 -4.36 17.09
N LEU A 145 6.71 -4.36 15.76
CA LEU A 145 6.82 -5.58 14.96
C LEU A 145 8.29 -5.92 14.77
N THR A 146 8.65 -7.17 15.03
CA THR A 146 9.95 -7.72 14.66
C THR A 146 9.76 -8.88 13.70
N LEU A 147 10.26 -8.72 12.48
CA LEU A 147 10.30 -9.77 11.48
C LEU A 147 11.57 -10.62 11.64
N PRO A 148 11.53 -11.93 11.34
CA PRO A 148 12.75 -12.73 11.23
C PRO A 148 13.67 -12.16 10.14
N ASP A 149 14.95 -12.56 10.15
CA ASP A 149 15.88 -12.20 9.08
C ASP A 149 15.45 -12.91 7.79
N VAL A 150 14.74 -12.18 6.94
CA VAL A 150 14.15 -12.65 5.68
C VAL A 150 14.53 -11.69 4.56
N ASP A 151 14.22 -12.08 3.33
CA ASP A 151 14.40 -11.22 2.17
C ASP A 151 13.70 -9.85 2.41
N PRO A 152 14.40 -8.71 2.24
CA PRO A 152 13.83 -7.39 2.52
C PRO A 152 12.57 -7.06 1.71
N PHE A 153 12.44 -7.57 0.48
CA PHE A 153 11.23 -7.38 -0.31
C PHE A 153 10.04 -8.12 0.32
N ILE A 154 10.26 -9.36 0.77
CA ILE A 154 9.24 -10.11 1.50
C ILE A 154 8.89 -9.40 2.82
N ALA A 155 9.88 -8.84 3.52
CA ALA A 155 9.63 -8.08 4.74
C ALA A 155 8.76 -6.84 4.49
N GLN A 156 9.04 -6.09 3.41
CA GLN A 156 8.27 -4.92 3.00
C GLN A 156 6.84 -5.28 2.61
N GLU A 157 6.63 -6.37 1.86
CA GLU A 157 5.29 -6.91 1.56
C GLU A 157 4.48 -7.22 2.84
N MET A 158 5.12 -7.74 3.88
CA MET A 158 4.43 -8.00 5.16
C MET A 158 4.08 -6.71 5.90
N ILE A 159 4.96 -5.70 5.84
CA ILE A 159 4.71 -4.36 6.39
C ILE A 159 3.50 -3.72 5.71
N GLU A 160 3.44 -3.80 4.38
CA GLU A 160 2.31 -3.33 3.57
C GLU A 160 1.00 -3.97 3.99
N MET A 161 0.95 -5.30 4.01
CA MET A 161 -0.24 -6.02 4.46
C MET A 161 -0.67 -5.58 5.86
N MET A 162 0.28 -5.32 6.76
CA MET A 162 -0.03 -4.89 8.12
C MET A 162 -0.66 -3.50 8.15
N TYR A 163 -0.09 -2.49 7.49
CA TYR A 163 -0.70 -1.16 7.51
C TYR A 163 -2.00 -1.08 6.71
N HIS A 164 -2.16 -1.88 5.64
CA HIS A 164 -3.45 -2.05 4.98
C HIS A 164 -4.48 -2.61 5.96
N THR A 165 -4.16 -3.65 6.73
CA THR A 165 -5.10 -4.16 7.73
C THR A 165 -5.48 -3.10 8.79
N LEU A 166 -4.53 -2.26 9.22
CA LEU A 166 -4.79 -1.15 10.15
C LEU A 166 -5.76 -0.12 9.54
N TRP A 167 -5.48 0.32 8.33
CA TRP A 167 -6.33 1.25 7.59
C TRP A 167 -7.73 0.67 7.32
N GLU A 168 -7.85 -0.60 6.92
CA GLU A 168 -9.15 -1.21 6.64
C GLU A 168 -10.00 -1.33 7.91
N THR A 169 -9.37 -1.75 9.02
CA THR A 169 -10.09 -2.18 10.22
C THR A 169 -10.26 -1.07 11.26
N VAL A 170 -9.48 0.03 11.20
CA VAL A 170 -9.74 1.23 12.04
C VAL A 170 -11.16 1.75 11.83
N HIS A 171 -11.69 1.63 10.61
CA HIS A 171 -13.03 2.09 10.29
C HIS A 171 -14.15 1.30 10.98
N VAL A 172 -13.93 0.03 11.30
CA VAL A 172 -14.89 -0.82 12.03
C VAL A 172 -15.17 -0.22 13.41
N PHE A 173 -14.15 0.36 14.06
CA PHE A 173 -14.32 0.98 15.38
C PHE A 173 -15.10 2.29 15.34
N PHE A 174 -15.05 3.06 14.23
CA PHE A 174 -15.92 4.23 14.07
C PHE A 174 -17.39 3.86 13.88
N GLU A 175 -17.68 2.70 13.28
CA GLU A 175 -19.06 2.21 13.07
C GLU A 175 -19.68 1.72 14.37
N HIS A 176 -18.89 1.10 15.25
CA HIS A 176 -19.38 0.66 16.56
C HIS A 176 -19.39 1.75 17.64
N HIS A 177 -18.55 2.78 17.52
CA HIS A 177 -18.47 3.92 18.44
C HIS A 177 -18.46 5.22 17.62
N PRO A 178 -19.64 5.73 17.21
CA PRO A 178 -19.72 6.93 16.40
C PRO A 178 -19.04 8.11 17.10
N ILE A 179 -18.24 8.85 16.32
CA ILE A 179 -17.47 10.02 16.75
C ILE A 179 -18.37 10.96 17.55
N LYS A 180 -18.01 11.24 18.81
CA LYS A 180 -18.68 12.27 19.62
C LYS A 180 -18.21 13.65 19.18
N SER A 181 -18.89 14.27 18.21
CA SER A 181 -19.03 15.73 18.23
C SER A 181 -20.13 16.24 17.30
N HIS A 182 -21.12 16.87 17.94
CA HIS A 182 -21.66 18.14 17.47
C HIS A 182 -20.53 19.18 17.50
N GLU A 183 -19.63 19.15 16.53
CA GLU A 183 -18.83 20.30 16.09
C GLU A 183 -18.10 19.91 14.81
N ALA A 184 -18.52 20.55 13.73
CA ALA A 184 -18.19 20.21 12.37
C ALA A 184 -16.70 20.37 12.06
N ILE A 185 -16.04 19.25 11.76
CA ILE A 185 -14.98 19.23 10.75
C ILE A 185 -15.39 18.20 9.69
N GLY A 186 -15.95 18.70 8.58
CA GLY A 186 -15.74 18.09 7.26
C GLY A 186 -16.79 17.12 6.69
N ALA A 187 -17.81 16.66 7.44
CA ALA A 187 -18.83 15.77 6.86
C ALA A 187 -19.60 16.40 5.68
N GLY A 188 -19.68 17.74 5.62
CA GLY A 188 -20.32 18.47 4.52
C GLY A 188 -19.45 18.67 3.27
N ALA A 189 -18.12 18.67 3.38
CA ALA A 189 -17.23 19.08 2.28
C ALA A 189 -16.85 17.94 1.32
N ALA A 190 -16.88 16.68 1.78
CA ALA A 190 -16.63 15.52 0.93
C ALA A 190 -17.87 15.08 0.12
N SER A 191 -19.06 15.58 0.45
CA SER A 191 -20.31 15.29 -0.30
C SER A 191 -20.26 15.79 -1.75
N PHE A 192 -19.47 16.84 -2.02
CA PHE A 192 -19.20 17.33 -3.38
C PHE A 192 -18.40 16.33 -4.24
N LEU A 193 -17.56 15.49 -3.60
CA LEU A 193 -16.78 14.47 -4.31
C LEU A 193 -17.59 13.21 -4.61
N TYR A 194 -18.66 12.95 -3.85
CA TYR A 194 -19.47 11.73 -3.95
C TYR A 194 -20.97 12.06 -3.84
N SER A 195 -21.52 12.64 -4.91
CA SER A 195 -22.90 13.14 -5.01
C SER A 195 -24.00 12.06 -4.98
N PHE A 196 -23.66 10.77 -4.93
CA PHE A 196 -24.62 9.66 -4.90
C PHE A 196 -24.89 9.08 -3.49
N LEU A 197 -24.22 9.57 -2.45
CA LEU A 197 -24.32 9.02 -1.07
C LEU A 197 -25.38 9.69 -0.18
N GLY A 198 -26.36 10.39 -0.78
CA GLY A 198 -27.39 11.11 -0.03
C GLY A 198 -28.72 10.37 0.06
N SER A 199 -28.84 9.35 0.92
CA SER A 199 -30.12 8.96 1.55
C SER A 199 -29.95 7.84 2.59
N GLU A 200 -30.82 7.89 3.62
CA GLU A 200 -31.15 6.88 4.66
C GLU A 200 -30.42 7.06 6.01
N GLU A 201 -31.01 7.69 7.02
CA GLU A 201 -32.22 7.42 7.87
C GLU A 201 -31.95 6.51 9.09
N ASP A 202 -32.11 7.13 10.27
CA ASP A 202 -31.96 6.61 11.62
C ASP A 202 -32.99 5.54 12.00
N HIS A 203 -32.56 4.47 12.67
CA HIS A 203 -33.43 3.71 13.57
C HIS A 203 -32.73 3.28 14.86
N ALA A 204 -33.17 3.87 15.97
CA ALA A 204 -32.86 3.45 17.33
C ALA A 204 -33.93 2.46 17.84
N MET A 205 -33.50 1.33 18.41
CA MET A 205 -34.34 0.46 19.25
C MET A 205 -33.64 0.21 20.59
N ARG A 206 -34.39 0.47 21.68
CA ARG A 206 -34.01 0.19 23.07
C ARG A 206 -34.64 -1.14 23.49
N GLU A 207 -33.89 -2.01 24.16
CA GLU A 207 -34.46 -3.10 24.95
C GLU A 207 -33.90 -3.13 26.39
N SER A 208 -34.81 -3.43 27.32
CA SER A 208 -34.65 -3.46 28.78
C SER A 208 -34.12 -4.82 29.27
N ALA A 209 -33.20 -4.81 30.25
CA ALA A 209 -32.67 -6.02 30.88
C ALA A 209 -33.25 -6.24 32.30
N GLY A 210 -33.58 -7.50 32.63
CA GLY A 210 -33.90 -7.97 33.99
C GLY A 210 -32.65 -8.36 34.80
N PRO A 211 -32.75 -8.53 36.13
CA PRO A 211 -31.60 -8.65 37.02
C PRO A 211 -31.28 -10.11 37.40
N ASP A 212 -29.99 -10.42 37.37
CA ASP A 212 -29.23 -11.22 38.35
C ASP A 212 -28.09 -11.97 37.67
N GLU A 213 -26.97 -11.27 37.48
CA GLU A 213 -25.64 -11.85 37.35
C GLU A 213 -24.60 -10.76 37.69
N ILE A 214 -23.56 -11.15 38.42
CA ILE A 214 -22.49 -10.26 38.92
C ILE A 214 -21.83 -9.54 37.72
N PRO A 215 -21.75 -8.19 37.70
CA PRO A 215 -21.51 -7.47 36.47
C PRO A 215 -20.00 -7.41 36.14
N VAL A 216 -19.57 -8.23 35.18
CA VAL A 216 -18.62 -7.69 34.18
C VAL A 216 -19.41 -6.64 33.41
N LYS A 217 -18.94 -5.38 33.37
CA LYS A 217 -19.68 -4.32 32.66
C LYS A 217 -19.93 -4.80 31.23
N LYS A 218 -21.20 -4.89 30.81
CA LYS A 218 -21.59 -5.36 29.46
C LYS A 218 -20.82 -4.66 28.32
N SER A 219 -20.32 -3.44 28.55
CA SER A 219 -19.43 -2.69 27.65
C SER A 219 -18.10 -3.38 27.37
N ASP A 220 -17.48 -3.96 28.41
CA ASP A 220 -16.12 -4.49 28.34
C ASP A 220 -16.11 -5.83 27.60
N ARG A 221 -17.18 -6.63 27.78
CA ARG A 221 -17.40 -7.87 27.03
C ARG A 221 -17.64 -7.61 25.55
N LYS A 222 -18.50 -6.64 25.21
CA LYS A 222 -18.77 -6.25 23.82
C LYS A 222 -17.51 -5.76 23.09
N MET A 223 -16.66 -4.99 23.77
CA MET A 223 -15.39 -4.52 23.21
C MET A 223 -14.43 -5.68 22.95
N HIS A 224 -14.31 -6.62 23.90
CA HIS A 224 -13.49 -7.82 23.73
C HIS A 224 -13.94 -8.67 22.53
N ASP A 225 -15.24 -8.88 22.38
CA ASP A 225 -15.81 -9.62 21.25
C ASP A 225 -15.51 -8.91 19.91
N THR A 226 -15.60 -7.57 19.87
CA THR A 226 -15.24 -6.77 18.68
C THR A 226 -13.76 -6.93 18.32
N LEU A 227 -12.86 -6.92 19.31
CA LEU A 227 -11.43 -7.13 19.09
C LEU A 227 -11.13 -8.53 18.53
N LEU A 228 -11.86 -9.56 18.97
CA LEU A 228 -11.75 -10.92 18.45
C LEU A 228 -12.22 -11.01 17.00
N GLU A 229 -13.35 -10.39 16.66
CA GLU A 229 -13.88 -10.33 15.29
C GLU A 229 -12.94 -9.61 14.34
N VAL A 230 -12.38 -8.46 14.75
CA VAL A 230 -11.39 -7.73 13.97
C VAL A 230 -10.11 -8.57 13.79
N ALA A 231 -9.62 -9.22 14.83
CA ALA A 231 -8.45 -10.10 14.71
C ALA A 231 -8.71 -11.30 13.79
N ALA A 232 -9.92 -11.87 13.79
CA ALA A 232 -10.32 -12.92 12.85
C ALA A 232 -10.37 -12.38 11.41
N SER A 233 -10.94 -11.19 11.20
CA SER A 233 -10.97 -10.52 9.89
C SER A 233 -9.57 -10.24 9.34
N ILE A 234 -8.63 -9.79 10.18
CA ILE A 234 -7.23 -9.58 9.79
C ILE A 234 -6.58 -10.87 9.28
N ARG A 235 -6.81 -12.02 9.96
CA ARG A 235 -6.28 -13.31 9.52
C ARG A 235 -6.90 -13.77 8.20
N MET A 236 -8.21 -13.57 8.04
CA MET A 236 -8.92 -13.92 6.80
C MET A 236 -8.36 -13.13 5.61
N LYS A 237 -8.12 -11.84 5.76
CA LYS A 237 -7.51 -11.01 4.71
C LYS A 237 -6.12 -11.48 4.30
N ALA A 238 -5.29 -11.85 5.28
CA ALA A 238 -3.98 -12.43 5.01
C ALA A 238 -4.07 -13.78 4.26
N GLN A 239 -5.11 -14.59 4.55
CA GLN A 239 -5.40 -15.81 3.80
C GLN A 239 -5.85 -15.51 2.37
N ASP A 240 -6.72 -14.51 2.16
CA ASP A 240 -7.18 -14.08 0.84
C ASP A 240 -5.99 -13.67 -0.05
N ASP A 241 -5.03 -12.93 0.49
CA ASP A 241 -3.77 -12.60 -0.22
C ASP A 241 -2.95 -13.84 -0.56
N ALA A 242 -2.82 -14.78 0.38
CA ALA A 242 -2.06 -16.00 0.17
C ALA A 242 -2.65 -16.83 -0.99
N GLU A 243 -3.98 -16.98 -1.02
CA GLU A 243 -4.70 -17.64 -2.11
C GLU A 243 -4.55 -16.88 -3.44
N LEU A 244 -4.63 -15.56 -3.40
CA LEU A 244 -4.52 -14.72 -4.59
C LEU A 244 -3.11 -14.75 -5.19
N ARG A 245 -2.06 -14.75 -4.36
CA ARG A 245 -0.66 -14.95 -4.79
C ARG A 245 -0.47 -16.30 -5.50
N VAL A 246 -1.04 -17.38 -4.95
CA VAL A 246 -0.99 -18.71 -5.59
C VAL A 246 -1.70 -18.67 -6.94
N LYS A 247 -2.91 -18.12 -7.00
CA LYS A 247 -3.69 -18.00 -8.24
C LYS A 247 -2.94 -17.21 -9.32
N VAL A 248 -2.32 -16.08 -8.95
CA VAL A 248 -1.48 -15.30 -9.88
C VAL A 248 -0.27 -16.10 -10.34
N ALA A 249 0.44 -16.79 -9.44
CA ALA A 249 1.57 -17.62 -9.83
C ALA A 249 1.19 -18.79 -10.76
N GLU A 250 -0.03 -19.31 -10.67
CA GLU A 250 -0.51 -20.36 -11.57
C GLU A 250 -0.98 -19.82 -12.93
N THR A 251 -1.60 -18.63 -12.94
CA THR A 251 -2.29 -18.10 -14.12
C THR A 251 -1.48 -17.05 -14.90
N MET A 252 -0.50 -16.40 -14.28
CA MET A 252 0.26 -15.27 -14.86
C MET A 252 1.78 -15.50 -14.88
N ALA A 253 2.26 -16.72 -14.63
CA ALA A 253 3.70 -17.01 -14.59
C ALA A 253 4.41 -16.68 -15.91
N ASP A 254 3.77 -16.96 -17.05
CA ASP A 254 4.38 -16.75 -18.35
C ASP A 254 4.50 -15.25 -18.67
N GLU A 255 3.52 -14.45 -18.26
CA GLU A 255 3.52 -12.99 -18.35
C GLU A 255 4.57 -12.36 -17.43
N ILE A 256 4.71 -12.85 -16.19
CA ILE A 256 5.75 -12.38 -15.26
C ILE A 256 7.14 -12.71 -15.82
N ALA A 257 7.35 -13.92 -16.35
CA ALA A 257 8.62 -14.30 -16.99
C ALA A 257 8.93 -13.43 -18.23
N ALA A 258 7.90 -13.14 -19.04
CA ALA A 258 8.03 -12.27 -20.20
C ALA A 258 8.36 -10.82 -19.79
N ALA A 259 7.77 -10.31 -18.70
CA ALA A 259 8.08 -8.97 -18.18
C ALA A 259 9.55 -8.87 -17.73
N ILE A 260 10.06 -9.89 -17.02
CA ILE A 260 11.47 -9.98 -16.64
C ILE A 260 12.38 -9.96 -17.88
N SER A 261 12.07 -10.80 -18.87
CA SER A 261 12.87 -10.91 -20.10
C SER A 261 12.86 -9.59 -20.89
N LEU A 262 11.71 -8.93 -20.99
CA LEU A 262 11.57 -7.64 -21.67
C LEU A 262 12.42 -6.55 -20.99
N LEU A 263 12.45 -6.50 -19.66
CA LEU A 263 13.31 -5.56 -18.92
C LEU A 263 14.80 -5.90 -19.09
N GLN A 264 15.17 -7.18 -19.09
CA GLN A 264 16.55 -7.59 -19.37
C GLN A 264 16.99 -7.18 -20.79
N GLU A 265 16.13 -7.34 -21.79
CA GLU A 265 16.35 -6.89 -23.17
C GLU A 265 16.50 -5.37 -23.26
N ALA A 266 15.62 -4.62 -22.59
CA ALA A 266 15.68 -3.16 -22.56
C ALA A 266 16.99 -2.68 -21.93
N ARG A 267 17.41 -3.28 -20.81
CA ARG A 267 18.71 -2.98 -20.18
C ARG A 267 19.87 -3.25 -21.12
N ALA A 268 19.87 -4.37 -21.84
CA ALA A 268 20.91 -4.69 -22.82
C ALA A 268 20.99 -3.66 -23.96
N GLN A 269 19.88 -2.98 -24.23
CA GLN A 269 19.77 -1.89 -25.21
C GLN A 269 19.95 -0.50 -24.60
N SER A 270 20.40 -0.39 -23.34
CA SER A 270 20.52 0.88 -22.59
C SER A 270 19.20 1.64 -22.37
N GLY A 271 18.07 0.95 -22.46
CA GLY A 271 16.76 1.46 -22.11
C GLY A 271 16.51 1.51 -20.60
N ARG A 272 15.59 2.39 -20.20
CA ARG A 272 15.14 2.54 -18.80
C ARG A 272 13.67 2.18 -18.61
N ALA A 273 13.29 1.89 -17.37
CA ALA A 273 11.89 1.72 -16.99
C ALA A 273 11.30 3.08 -16.60
N LEU A 274 10.19 3.47 -17.25
CA LEU A 274 9.37 4.62 -16.88
C LEU A 274 8.08 4.09 -16.26
N ILE A 275 7.97 4.19 -14.94
CA ILE A 275 6.92 3.56 -14.14
C ILE A 275 5.90 4.61 -13.74
N PHE A 276 4.61 4.30 -13.82
CA PHE A 276 3.56 5.26 -13.49
C PHE A 276 2.31 4.57 -12.96
N GLY A 277 1.65 5.26 -12.03
CA GLY A 277 0.39 4.86 -11.41
C GLY A 277 -0.21 6.02 -10.64
N ASN A 278 -1.51 5.98 -10.33
CA ASN A 278 -2.21 7.03 -9.61
C ASN A 278 -2.89 6.49 -8.33
N GLY A 279 -3.10 7.34 -7.33
CA GLY A 279 -3.61 6.91 -6.01
C GLY A 279 -2.54 6.09 -5.27
N GLY A 280 -2.92 5.03 -4.55
CA GLY A 280 -1.95 4.10 -3.95
C GLY A 280 -1.02 3.44 -4.99
N SER A 281 -1.49 3.19 -6.22
CA SER A 281 -0.59 2.73 -7.30
C SER A 281 0.52 3.73 -7.68
N ALA A 282 0.43 5.00 -7.25
CA ALA A 282 1.53 5.95 -7.39
C ALA A 282 2.70 5.62 -6.45
N THR A 283 2.39 5.16 -5.24
CA THR A 283 3.41 4.78 -4.25
C THR A 283 4.04 3.45 -4.60
N ASP A 284 3.28 2.51 -5.17
CA ASP A 284 3.83 1.26 -5.76
C ASP A 284 4.78 1.56 -6.92
N ALA A 285 4.44 2.54 -7.77
CA ALA A 285 5.32 2.97 -8.87
C ALA A 285 6.61 3.61 -8.35
N ASN A 286 6.53 4.38 -7.25
CA ASN A 286 7.69 4.95 -6.57
C ASN A 286 8.57 3.86 -5.97
N ASP A 287 7.96 2.87 -5.31
CA ASP A 287 8.63 1.75 -4.65
C ASP A 287 9.39 0.89 -5.65
N PHE A 288 8.70 0.43 -6.69
CA PHE A 288 9.31 -0.38 -7.72
C PHE A 288 10.46 0.36 -8.45
N ALA A 289 10.31 1.66 -8.71
CA ALA A 289 11.37 2.46 -9.29
C ALA A 289 12.56 2.61 -8.33
N TYR A 290 12.30 2.84 -7.04
CA TYR A 290 13.33 2.95 -6.01
C TYR A 290 14.15 1.65 -5.92
N ASP A 291 13.49 0.51 -5.84
CA ASP A 291 14.16 -0.80 -5.71
C ASP A 291 14.97 -1.18 -6.94
N LEU A 292 14.50 -0.82 -8.14
CA LEU A 292 15.25 -0.96 -9.37
C LEU A 292 16.58 -0.18 -9.28
N VAL A 293 16.54 1.07 -8.83
CA VAL A 293 17.73 1.94 -8.74
C VAL A 293 18.62 1.60 -7.54
N HIS A 294 18.05 1.19 -6.42
CA HIS A 294 18.71 0.93 -5.14
C HIS A 294 18.57 -0.54 -4.69
N PRO A 295 19.17 -1.49 -5.42
CA PRO A 295 19.06 -2.91 -5.10
C PRO A 295 19.62 -3.31 -3.74
N LEU A 296 19.17 -4.48 -3.29
CA LEU A 296 19.91 -5.32 -2.34
C LEU A 296 21.33 -5.60 -2.88
N THR A 297 22.31 -5.74 -1.97
CA THR A 297 23.74 -5.93 -2.33
C THR A 297 24.03 -7.05 -3.35
N SER A 298 23.14 -8.04 -3.45
CA SER A 298 23.25 -9.17 -4.38
C SER A 298 22.73 -8.90 -5.80
N LEU A 299 22.10 -7.75 -6.05
CA LEU A 299 21.42 -7.37 -7.29
C LEU A 299 22.11 -6.17 -7.95
N GLN A 300 21.89 -5.99 -9.26
CA GLN A 300 22.47 -4.88 -10.03
C GLN A 300 21.47 -3.73 -10.17
N PRO A 301 21.93 -2.46 -10.12
CA PRO A 301 21.05 -1.33 -10.37
C PRO A 301 20.42 -1.42 -11.77
N TYR A 302 19.15 -1.04 -11.87
CA TYR A 302 18.41 -0.92 -13.11
C TYR A 302 18.00 0.54 -13.29
N PRO A 303 18.22 1.16 -14.46
CA PRO A 303 17.82 2.53 -14.70
C PRO A 303 16.28 2.63 -14.74
N ALA A 304 15.70 3.24 -13.71
CA ALA A 304 14.25 3.40 -13.58
C ALA A 304 13.88 4.80 -13.06
N ILE A 305 12.70 5.28 -13.45
CA ILE A 305 12.12 6.54 -12.99
C ILE A 305 10.62 6.32 -12.75
N SER A 306 10.14 6.75 -11.58
CA SER A 306 8.71 6.90 -11.35
C SER A 306 8.23 8.27 -11.84
N LEU A 307 7.29 8.29 -12.77
CA LEU A 307 6.61 9.50 -13.23
C LEU A 307 5.56 10.00 -12.21
N SER A 308 5.34 9.27 -11.13
CA SER A 308 4.42 9.60 -10.05
C SER A 308 5.08 10.36 -8.90
N ARG A 309 6.42 10.47 -8.90
CA ARG A 309 7.18 11.01 -7.76
C ARG A 309 7.23 12.54 -7.71
N GLU A 310 7.17 13.21 -8.86
CA GLU A 310 7.43 14.64 -8.95
C GLU A 310 6.15 15.48 -8.79
N GLY A 311 5.77 15.75 -7.53
CA GLY A 311 4.55 16.51 -7.21
C GLY A 311 4.45 17.90 -7.87
N ALA A 312 5.57 18.58 -8.11
CA ALA A 312 5.59 19.87 -8.82
C ALA A 312 5.13 19.73 -10.28
N VAL A 313 5.62 18.71 -11.00
CA VAL A 313 5.20 18.43 -12.38
C VAL A 313 3.76 17.96 -12.42
N LEU A 314 3.38 17.05 -11.52
CA LEU A 314 2.01 16.53 -11.46
C LEU A 314 1.00 17.66 -11.18
N SER A 315 1.28 18.53 -10.21
CA SER A 315 0.39 19.64 -9.86
C SER A 315 0.29 20.69 -10.99
N ALA A 316 1.41 21.03 -11.63
CA ALA A 316 1.40 21.94 -12.79
C ALA A 316 0.56 21.38 -13.95
N LEU A 317 0.76 20.11 -14.31
CA LEU A 317 -0.01 19.45 -15.38
C LEU A 317 -1.50 19.32 -15.04
N ALA A 318 -1.82 18.94 -13.79
CA ALA A 318 -3.20 18.84 -13.32
C ALA A 318 -3.93 20.18 -13.41
N ASN A 319 -3.27 21.27 -13.02
CA ASN A 319 -3.84 22.62 -13.02
C ASN A 319 -3.96 23.20 -14.43
N ASP A 320 -2.91 23.09 -15.24
CA ASP A 320 -2.79 23.87 -16.49
C ASP A 320 -3.47 23.19 -17.68
N ILE A 321 -3.55 21.84 -17.69
CA ILE A 321 -4.06 21.07 -18.82
C ILE A 321 -5.15 20.09 -18.37
N GLY A 322 -4.94 19.43 -17.24
CA GLY A 322 -5.88 18.49 -16.64
C GLY A 322 -5.21 17.19 -16.18
N PRO A 323 -5.85 16.47 -15.25
CA PRO A 323 -5.28 15.27 -14.63
C PRO A 323 -5.13 14.08 -15.59
N ASP A 324 -5.80 14.10 -16.76
CA ASP A 324 -5.73 13.04 -17.74
C ASP A 324 -4.36 12.96 -18.45
N VAL A 325 -3.55 14.02 -18.42
CA VAL A 325 -2.28 14.08 -19.18
C VAL A 325 -1.02 13.89 -18.33
N LEU A 326 -1.17 13.62 -17.03
CA LEU A 326 -0.08 13.62 -16.04
C LEU A 326 1.14 12.81 -16.47
N PHE A 327 0.92 11.58 -16.93
CA PHE A 327 2.00 10.66 -17.33
C PHE A 327 2.33 10.79 -18.82
N MET A 328 1.32 10.98 -19.67
CA MET A 328 1.50 11.16 -21.12
C MET A 328 2.48 12.29 -21.45
N ARG A 329 2.36 13.45 -20.79
CA ARG A 329 3.25 14.60 -21.03
C ARG A 329 4.69 14.33 -20.63
N GLN A 330 4.90 13.56 -19.57
CA GLN A 330 6.23 13.16 -19.14
C GLN A 330 6.84 12.13 -20.10
N ILE A 331 6.06 11.15 -20.58
CA ILE A 331 6.47 10.23 -21.64
C ILE A 331 6.86 11.01 -22.91
N ILE A 332 6.09 12.03 -23.30
CA ILE A 332 6.41 12.87 -24.46
C ILE A 332 7.79 13.53 -24.34
N ALA A 333 8.07 14.06 -23.16
CA ALA A 333 9.26 14.85 -22.90
C ALA A 333 10.52 14.00 -22.68
N GLN A 334 10.37 12.80 -22.11
CA GLN A 334 11.49 12.03 -21.59
C GLN A 334 11.75 10.76 -22.38
N ALA A 335 10.73 10.06 -22.89
CA ALA A 335 10.90 8.68 -23.32
C ALA A 335 11.61 8.51 -24.68
N THR A 336 12.40 7.44 -24.78
CA THR A 336 12.94 6.91 -26.04
C THR A 336 12.29 5.57 -26.40
N SER A 337 12.44 5.10 -27.65
CA SER A 337 11.91 3.79 -28.06
C SER A 337 12.62 2.59 -27.41
N GLN A 338 13.77 2.80 -26.76
CA GLN A 338 14.47 1.77 -25.99
C GLN A 338 13.89 1.64 -24.57
N ASP A 339 13.16 2.65 -24.10
CA ASP A 339 12.56 2.67 -22.77
C ASP A 339 11.33 1.75 -22.71
N VAL A 340 11.03 1.28 -21.50
CA VAL A 340 9.85 0.46 -21.18
C VAL A 340 8.89 1.29 -20.35
N ALA A 341 7.65 1.41 -20.83
CA ALA A 341 6.56 2.02 -20.06
C ALA A 341 5.90 0.95 -19.18
N ILE A 342 5.92 1.15 -17.86
CA ILE A 342 5.30 0.25 -16.89
C ILE A 342 4.16 0.99 -16.18
N GLY A 343 2.91 0.59 -16.44
CA GLY A 343 1.75 1.17 -15.76
C GLY A 343 1.24 0.27 -14.64
N ILE A 344 1.01 0.83 -13.46
CA ILE A 344 0.37 0.17 -12.32
C ILE A 344 -1.01 0.81 -12.15
N SER A 345 -2.06 -0.02 -12.22
CA SER A 345 -3.44 0.46 -12.08
C SER A 345 -4.35 -0.64 -11.58
N THR A 346 -4.86 -0.50 -10.37
CA THR A 346 -5.82 -1.47 -9.80
C THR A 346 -7.04 -1.65 -10.70
N SER A 347 -7.59 -0.59 -11.30
CA SER A 347 -8.78 -0.66 -12.16
C SER A 347 -8.51 -0.98 -13.64
N GLY A 348 -7.31 -0.70 -14.14
CA GLY A 348 -7.03 -0.69 -15.58
C GLY A 348 -7.87 0.30 -16.39
N GLY A 349 -8.53 1.26 -15.73
CA GLY A 349 -9.47 2.22 -16.34
C GLY A 349 -9.09 3.70 -16.17
N SER A 350 -8.05 4.01 -15.39
CA SER A 350 -7.61 5.40 -15.17
C SER A 350 -7.19 6.07 -16.47
N LYS A 351 -7.88 7.16 -16.87
CA LYS A 351 -7.62 7.86 -18.14
C LYS A 351 -6.16 8.28 -18.31
N ASN A 352 -5.53 8.77 -17.25
CA ASN A 352 -4.13 9.18 -17.26
C ASN A 352 -3.15 8.03 -17.51
N VAL A 353 -3.45 6.82 -17.02
CA VAL A 353 -2.71 5.59 -17.31
C VAL A 353 -2.95 5.14 -18.76
N LEU A 354 -4.22 5.17 -19.22
CA LEU A 354 -4.56 4.80 -20.61
C LEU A 354 -3.84 5.68 -21.63
N MET A 355 -3.88 7.00 -21.44
CA MET A 355 -3.23 7.96 -22.33
C MET A 355 -1.70 7.81 -22.34
N ALA A 356 -1.10 7.45 -21.21
CA ALA A 356 0.33 7.15 -21.15
C ALA A 356 0.71 5.91 -21.95
N PHE A 357 -0.06 4.82 -21.84
CA PHE A 357 0.19 3.64 -22.67
C PHE A 357 -0.01 3.92 -24.16
N GLU A 358 -1.07 4.65 -24.53
CA GLU A 358 -1.30 5.05 -25.93
C GLU A 358 -0.10 5.83 -26.50
N GLU A 359 0.45 6.76 -25.72
CA GLU A 359 1.60 7.56 -26.13
C GLU A 359 2.90 6.75 -26.18
N ALA A 360 3.12 5.87 -25.20
CA ALA A 360 4.25 4.94 -25.21
C ALA A 360 4.25 4.09 -26.49
N ARG A 361 3.09 3.53 -26.87
CA ARG A 361 2.93 2.76 -28.10
C ARG A 361 3.19 3.59 -29.36
N LYS A 362 2.69 4.83 -29.42
CA LYS A 362 2.97 5.75 -30.54
C LYS A 362 4.47 6.00 -30.73
N ARG A 363 5.24 5.95 -29.65
CA ARG A 363 6.70 6.12 -29.64
C ARG A 363 7.48 4.83 -29.91
N GLY A 364 6.79 3.70 -30.11
CA GLY A 364 7.42 2.41 -30.30
C GLY A 364 8.07 1.84 -29.03
N MET A 365 7.70 2.35 -27.84
CA MET A 365 8.14 1.79 -26.58
C MET A 365 7.48 0.42 -26.35
N ARG A 366 8.18 -0.43 -25.59
CA ARG A 366 7.59 -1.65 -25.03
C ARG A 366 6.77 -1.31 -23.78
N THR A 367 5.72 -2.07 -23.53
CA THR A 367 4.73 -1.74 -22.49
C THR A 367 4.39 -2.94 -21.59
N ILE A 368 4.44 -2.72 -20.28
CA ILE A 368 4.05 -3.69 -19.23
C ILE A 368 2.95 -3.05 -18.37
N ALA A 369 1.91 -3.80 -18.04
CA ALA A 369 0.85 -3.34 -17.15
C ALA A 369 0.65 -4.30 -15.97
N LEU A 370 0.62 -3.75 -14.75
CA LEU A 370 0.18 -4.43 -13.54
C LEU A 370 -1.23 -3.96 -13.21
N LEU A 371 -2.18 -4.90 -13.24
CA LEU A 371 -3.61 -4.59 -13.26
C LEU A 371 -4.39 -5.40 -12.21
N GLY A 372 -5.57 -4.94 -11.84
CA GLY A 372 -6.55 -5.70 -11.04
C GLY A 372 -7.84 -5.96 -11.81
N TYR A 373 -8.87 -6.47 -11.12
CA TYR A 373 -10.18 -6.83 -11.69
C TYR A 373 -10.04 -7.75 -12.92
N ASP A 374 -10.56 -7.29 -14.07
CA ASP A 374 -10.49 -7.94 -15.39
C ASP A 374 -9.42 -7.31 -16.30
N GLY A 375 -8.59 -6.41 -15.76
CA GLY A 375 -7.60 -5.62 -16.50
C GLY A 375 -8.17 -4.39 -17.24
N GLY A 376 -9.47 -4.14 -17.15
CA GLY A 376 -10.10 -2.90 -17.59
C GLY A 376 -9.87 -2.55 -19.06
N GLU A 377 -9.80 -1.24 -19.33
CA GLU A 377 -9.60 -0.71 -20.68
C GLU A 377 -8.18 -1.00 -21.22
N VAL A 378 -7.18 -1.15 -20.34
CA VAL A 378 -5.82 -1.53 -20.77
C VAL A 378 -5.85 -2.87 -21.52
N VAL A 379 -6.53 -3.89 -20.98
CA VAL A 379 -6.67 -5.19 -21.64
C VAL A 379 -7.64 -5.11 -22.82
N ARG A 380 -8.83 -4.52 -22.65
CA ARG A 380 -9.84 -4.45 -23.73
C ARG A 380 -9.32 -3.76 -25.00
N ARG A 381 -8.48 -2.74 -24.83
CA ARG A 381 -7.90 -1.96 -25.93
C ARG A 381 -6.50 -2.42 -26.33
N ARG A 382 -5.96 -3.45 -25.66
CA ARG A 382 -4.60 -4.01 -25.90
C ARG A 382 -3.51 -2.94 -25.85
N LEU A 383 -3.53 -2.14 -24.79
CA LEU A 383 -2.61 -1.01 -24.61
C LEU A 383 -1.25 -1.43 -24.02
N ALA A 384 -1.14 -2.65 -23.48
CA ALA A 384 0.12 -3.21 -23.00
C ALA A 384 0.54 -4.43 -23.83
N ASP A 385 1.84 -4.59 -24.06
CA ASP A 385 2.40 -5.79 -24.70
C ASP A 385 2.35 -6.98 -23.74
N ILE A 386 2.51 -6.71 -22.44
CA ILE A 386 2.38 -7.68 -21.35
C ILE A 386 1.43 -7.10 -20.32
N ALA A 387 0.34 -7.82 -20.01
CA ALA A 387 -0.62 -7.44 -18.99
C ALA A 387 -0.67 -8.54 -17.92
N ILE A 388 -0.28 -8.20 -16.69
CA ILE A 388 -0.34 -9.09 -15.53
C ILE A 388 -1.55 -8.65 -14.72
N VAL A 389 -2.58 -9.49 -14.67
CA VAL A 389 -3.87 -9.18 -14.03
C VAL A 389 -3.99 -9.96 -12.73
N VAL A 390 -4.14 -9.24 -11.62
CA VAL A 390 -4.51 -9.80 -10.31
C VAL A 390 -6.03 -9.96 -10.27
N PRO A 391 -6.56 -11.21 -10.27
CA PRO A 391 -8.00 -11.47 -10.45
C PRO A 391 -8.77 -11.33 -9.13
N SER A 392 -8.84 -10.09 -8.64
CA SER A 392 -9.56 -9.65 -7.44
C SER A 392 -10.30 -8.34 -7.73
N ASP A 393 -11.44 -8.13 -7.08
CA ASP A 393 -12.20 -6.89 -7.09
C ASP A 393 -12.01 -6.04 -5.82
N TYR A 394 -11.19 -6.54 -4.89
CA TYR A 394 -10.85 -5.85 -3.65
C TYR A 394 -9.47 -5.18 -3.76
N ILE A 395 -9.48 -3.85 -3.87
CA ILE A 395 -8.29 -3.03 -4.18
C ILE A 395 -7.09 -3.27 -3.25
N PRO A 396 -7.26 -3.37 -1.92
CA PRO A 396 -6.13 -3.65 -1.03
C PRO A 396 -5.40 -4.94 -1.39
N ARG A 397 -6.13 -6.06 -1.58
CA ARG A 397 -5.55 -7.34 -2.04
C ARG A 397 -4.90 -7.21 -3.43
N ILE A 398 -5.43 -6.35 -4.30
CA ILE A 398 -4.81 -6.09 -5.62
C ILE A 398 -3.44 -5.43 -5.43
N GLN A 399 -3.33 -4.40 -4.59
CA GLN A 399 -2.07 -3.69 -4.31
C GLN A 399 -1.04 -4.62 -3.67
N GLU A 400 -1.42 -5.37 -2.62
CA GLU A 400 -0.51 -6.28 -1.91
C GLU A 400 0.04 -7.40 -2.81
N VAL A 401 -0.75 -7.89 -3.76
CA VAL A 401 -0.27 -8.88 -4.73
C VAL A 401 0.50 -8.23 -5.89
N GLN A 402 0.17 -6.99 -6.27
CA GLN A 402 1.00 -6.22 -7.20
C GLN A 402 2.40 -5.96 -6.63
N ALA A 403 2.52 -5.72 -5.32
CA ALA A 403 3.79 -5.66 -4.60
C ALA A 403 4.61 -6.93 -4.72
N THR A 404 3.98 -8.07 -4.43
CA THR A 404 4.61 -9.38 -4.68
C THR A 404 5.08 -9.52 -6.13
N ILE A 405 4.25 -9.14 -7.12
CA ILE A 405 4.61 -9.24 -8.54
C ILE A 405 5.82 -8.37 -8.87
N TYR A 406 5.83 -7.08 -8.50
CA TYR A 406 6.93 -6.20 -8.89
C TYR A 406 8.23 -6.54 -8.14
N HIS A 407 8.18 -7.05 -6.92
CA HIS A 407 9.38 -7.57 -6.24
C HIS A 407 9.93 -8.84 -6.90
N ILE A 408 9.05 -9.74 -7.36
CA ILE A 408 9.46 -10.92 -8.13
C ILE A 408 10.09 -10.51 -9.45
N ILE A 409 9.51 -9.53 -10.15
CA ILE A 409 10.12 -8.96 -11.37
C ILE A 409 11.47 -8.34 -11.03
N ARG A 410 11.55 -7.53 -9.97
CA ARG A 410 12.78 -6.89 -9.53
C ARG A 410 13.90 -7.89 -9.28
N GLN A 411 13.60 -8.97 -8.57
CA GLN A 411 14.54 -10.06 -8.28
C GLN A 411 14.91 -10.83 -9.55
N GLY A 412 13.97 -11.02 -10.47
CA GLY A 412 14.18 -11.76 -11.71
C GLY A 412 15.03 -11.03 -12.74
N VAL A 413 14.95 -9.70 -12.79
CA VAL A 413 15.72 -8.87 -13.73
C VAL A 413 17.23 -8.89 -13.43
N GLY A 414 17.62 -9.19 -12.19
CA GLY A 414 19.02 -9.22 -11.74
C GLY A 414 19.51 -7.85 -11.31
#